data_AF-A0A9X1BCQ7-F1
#
_entry.id   AF-A0A9X1BCQ7-F1
#
_cell.length_a   1.000
_cell.length_b   1.000
_cell.length_c   1.000
_cell.angle_alpha   90.00
_cell.angle_beta   90.00
_cell.angle_gamma   90.00
#
_symmetry.space_group_name_H-M   'P 1'
#
loop_
_entity.id
_entity.type
_entity.pdbx_description
1 polymer ?
#
loop_
_entity_poly.entity_id
_entity_poly.type
_entity_poly.pdbx_seq_one_letter_code
_entity_poly.pdbx_strand_id
1 'polypeptide(L)'
;MKKIGTYLLATLLLISLAACAPKRYERKHGPVDSSSATKSSEKVSEKTDESQSNEEDEEAIGTLSKADEADIHSIIENSASLTYSLQVQPTRLLELNNDHGAIDGYPQDMFIDYYNTYTPETYQLQDIIDKLDAEKTSDSIRSFSQDKLIQLVNDKKKGWLYSTKDKAFYEVVPGGRGGAMPPMEIPSPDDWVINDDSVEVTTTIQGTSEPYRRFVLKRNHKEYKGGTHKTRFYVDSMEFAKS
;
A
#
# COMPACT_ATOMS: atom_id res chain seq x y z
N MET A 1 -38.39 43.63 42.14
CA MET A 1 -38.16 43.72 40.68
C MET A 1 -37.06 42.74 40.31
N LYS A 2 -37.38 41.75 39.45
CA LYS A 2 -36.57 41.01 38.44
C LYS A 2 -35.04 40.90 38.68
N LYS A 3 -34.38 39.74 38.59
CA LYS A 3 -34.43 38.74 37.50
C LYS A 3 -34.03 37.34 37.99
N ILE A 4 -34.78 36.35 37.52
CA ILE A 4 -34.55 34.91 37.64
C ILE A 4 -33.49 34.51 36.60
N GLY A 5 -32.43 33.83 37.02
CA GLY A 5 -31.41 33.27 36.15
C GLY A 5 -31.89 31.95 35.54
N THR A 6 -32.16 31.97 34.25
CA THR A 6 -32.37 30.80 33.39
C THR A 6 -31.02 30.30 32.91
N TYR A 7 -30.61 29.07 33.23
CA TYR A 7 -29.76 28.21 32.37
C TYR A 7 -29.74 26.78 32.94
N LEU A 8 -30.64 25.94 32.45
CA LEU A 8 -30.51 24.48 32.50
C LEU A 8 -31.58 23.87 31.60
N LEU A 9 -31.20 23.53 30.37
CA LEU A 9 -31.87 22.48 29.61
C LEU A 9 -30.86 21.92 28.60
N ALA A 10 -30.09 20.93 29.08
CA ALA A 10 -29.44 19.96 28.23
C ALA A 10 -30.48 18.90 27.87
N THR A 11 -30.88 18.84 26.61
CA THR A 11 -31.65 17.70 26.08
C THR A 11 -30.91 17.11 24.90
N LEU A 12 -30.51 15.85 25.11
CA LEU A 12 -29.85 14.93 24.21
C LEU A 12 -30.50 14.90 22.82
N LEU A 13 -29.69 15.06 21.77
CA LEU A 13 -29.98 14.53 20.45
C LEU A 13 -29.14 13.26 20.26
N LEU A 14 -29.76 12.10 20.52
CA LEU A 14 -29.25 10.79 20.12
C LEU A 14 -29.54 10.62 18.62
N ILE A 15 -28.55 10.91 17.78
CA ILE A 15 -28.56 10.43 16.39
C ILE A 15 -27.76 9.14 16.37
N SER A 16 -28.49 8.03 16.26
CA SER A 16 -27.98 6.71 15.96
C SER A 16 -27.29 6.72 14.59
N LEU A 17 -25.96 6.81 14.56
CA LEU A 17 -25.18 6.40 13.40
C LEU A 17 -25.19 4.88 13.33
N ALA A 18 -26.12 4.33 12.56
CA ALA A 18 -25.92 3.01 11.98
C ALA A 18 -24.73 3.13 11.03
N ALA A 19 -23.57 2.63 11.46
CA ALA A 19 -22.38 2.51 10.63
C ALA A 19 -22.72 1.61 9.43
N CYS A 20 -23.02 2.22 8.29
CA CYS A 20 -22.90 1.55 7.01
C CYS A 20 -21.40 1.36 6.78
N ALA A 21 -20.86 0.22 7.23
CA ALA A 21 -19.54 -0.22 6.82
C ALA A 21 -19.54 -0.34 5.29
N PRO A 22 -18.59 0.27 4.57
CA PRO A 22 -18.49 0.05 3.13
C PRO A 22 -18.24 -1.44 2.88
N LYS A 23 -19.04 -2.03 1.99
CA LYS A 23 -18.89 -3.42 1.56
C LYS A 23 -17.46 -3.60 1.03
N ARG A 24 -16.65 -4.31 1.78
CA ARG A 24 -15.36 -4.87 1.37
C ARG A 24 -15.60 -5.67 0.09
N TYR A 25 -15.05 -5.22 -1.04
CA TYR A 25 -15.06 -6.01 -2.27
C TYR A 25 -14.09 -7.18 -2.06
N GLU A 26 -14.62 -8.36 -1.73
CA GLU A 26 -13.86 -9.59 -1.79
C GLU A 26 -13.70 -9.97 -3.27
N ARG A 27 -12.46 -9.87 -3.76
CA ARG A 27 -12.08 -10.39 -5.07
C ARG A 27 -12.31 -11.90 -5.06
N LYS A 28 -13.27 -12.38 -5.85
CA LYS A 28 -13.46 -13.81 -6.07
C LYS A 28 -12.27 -14.36 -6.86
N HIS A 29 -11.42 -15.13 -6.20
CA HIS A 29 -10.44 -15.99 -6.88
C HIS A 29 -11.22 -17.13 -7.55
N GLY A 30 -11.25 -17.14 -8.88
CA GLY A 30 -11.65 -18.33 -9.65
C GLY A 30 -10.57 -19.42 -9.53
N PRO A 31 -10.95 -20.71 -9.55
CA PRO A 31 -9.99 -21.79 -9.45
C PRO A 31 -9.08 -21.82 -10.68
N VAL A 32 -7.78 -21.88 -10.44
CA VAL A 32 -6.79 -22.19 -11.47
C VAL A 32 -6.79 -23.71 -11.63
N ASP A 33 -7.30 -24.18 -12.77
CA ASP A 33 -7.29 -25.59 -13.12
C ASP A 33 -5.85 -26.09 -13.22
N SER A 34 -5.48 -26.95 -12.28
CA SER A 34 -4.27 -27.75 -12.33
C SER A 34 -4.48 -28.94 -13.26
N SER A 35 -4.12 -28.78 -14.54
CA SER A 35 -4.02 -29.91 -15.45
C SER A 35 -2.60 -30.50 -15.43
N SER A 36 -2.57 -31.75 -15.03
CA SER A 36 -1.43 -32.64 -14.86
C SER A 36 -0.67 -32.97 -16.15
N ALA A 37 0.61 -33.29 -15.97
CA ALA A 37 1.56 -33.81 -16.94
C ALA A 37 1.06 -34.92 -17.87
N THR A 38 1.55 -34.92 -19.11
CA THR A 38 1.76 -36.15 -19.88
C THR A 38 3.02 -36.02 -20.74
N LYS A 39 3.94 -36.97 -20.57
CA LYS A 39 5.18 -37.16 -21.37
C LYS A 39 4.85 -37.51 -22.82
N SER A 40 5.60 -36.97 -23.78
CA SER A 40 6.01 -37.72 -24.97
C SER A 40 7.33 -37.18 -25.54
N SER A 41 8.04 -38.07 -26.21
CA SER A 41 9.48 -38.10 -26.51
C SER A 41 9.87 -37.38 -27.81
N GLU A 42 11.01 -36.69 -27.77
CA GLU A 42 12.11 -36.70 -28.76
C GLU A 42 11.89 -36.15 -30.20
N LYS A 43 12.56 -35.02 -30.52
CA LYS A 43 13.64 -34.98 -31.53
C LYS A 43 14.44 -33.65 -31.52
N VAL A 44 15.73 -33.78 -31.79
CA VAL A 44 16.80 -32.76 -31.85
C VAL A 44 16.81 -32.00 -33.19
N SER A 45 17.08 -30.68 -33.16
CA SER A 45 17.89 -29.91 -34.12
C SER A 45 17.96 -28.44 -33.63
N GLU A 46 19.07 -27.98 -33.06
CA GLU A 46 20.22 -27.31 -33.70
C GLU A 46 20.09 -25.78 -33.71
N LYS A 47 21.19 -25.12 -33.33
CA LYS A 47 21.36 -23.70 -32.99
C LYS A 47 20.90 -22.73 -34.09
N THR A 48 20.39 -21.58 -33.65
CA THR A 48 20.72 -20.30 -34.31
C THR A 48 20.81 -19.22 -33.23
N ASP A 49 22.03 -18.73 -33.02
CA ASP A 49 22.31 -17.45 -32.36
C ASP A 49 21.80 -16.34 -33.28
N GLU A 50 20.77 -15.62 -32.89
CA GLU A 50 20.53 -14.26 -33.37
C GLU A 50 20.25 -13.37 -32.17
N SER A 51 21.23 -12.51 -31.91
CA SER A 51 21.17 -11.38 -31.03
C SER A 51 20.21 -10.36 -31.64
N GLN A 52 18.97 -10.33 -31.18
CA GLN A 52 18.16 -9.13 -31.30
C GLN A 52 18.42 -8.26 -30.09
N SER A 53 19.07 -7.13 -30.36
CA SER A 53 19.12 -5.95 -29.52
C SER A 53 17.72 -5.64 -28.97
N ASN A 54 17.58 -5.69 -27.65
CA ASN A 54 16.45 -5.08 -26.96
C ASN A 54 16.61 -3.55 -27.11
N GLU A 55 15.97 -2.98 -28.12
CA GLU A 55 15.49 -1.61 -28.00
C GLU A 55 14.38 -1.67 -26.93
N GLU A 56 14.72 -1.27 -25.71
CA GLU A 56 13.74 -0.89 -24.70
C GLU A 56 13.08 0.39 -25.22
N ASP A 57 12.12 0.23 -26.13
CA ASP A 57 11.15 1.27 -26.41
C ASP A 57 10.41 1.49 -25.09
N GLU A 58 10.68 2.62 -24.43
CA GLU A 58 9.79 3.16 -23.40
C GLU A 58 8.41 3.27 -24.04
N GLU A 59 7.54 2.28 -23.81
CA GLU A 59 6.19 2.27 -24.38
C GLU A 59 5.48 3.55 -23.92
N ALA A 60 5.31 4.48 -24.86
CA ALA A 60 4.50 5.66 -24.65
C ALA A 60 3.13 5.23 -24.10
N ILE A 61 2.65 5.92 -23.06
CA ILE A 61 1.41 5.55 -22.35
C ILE A 61 0.22 5.55 -23.32
N GLY A 62 0.25 6.39 -24.34
CA GLY A 62 -0.71 6.38 -25.45
C GLY A 62 -2.16 6.40 -24.95
N THR A 63 -2.99 5.48 -25.44
CA THR A 63 -4.35 5.29 -24.93
C THR A 63 -4.36 4.23 -23.82
N LEU A 64 -4.91 4.57 -22.65
CA LEU A 64 -5.05 3.62 -21.55
C LEU A 64 -6.02 2.49 -21.91
N SER A 65 -5.60 1.24 -21.68
CA SER A 65 -6.50 0.09 -21.72
C SER A 65 -7.38 0.04 -20.46
N LYS A 66 -8.48 -0.69 -20.50
CA LYS A 66 -9.31 -0.93 -19.30
C LYS A 66 -8.56 -1.59 -18.15
N ALA A 67 -7.54 -2.38 -18.47
CA ALA A 67 -6.65 -2.94 -17.46
C ALA A 67 -5.79 -1.83 -16.83
N ASP A 68 -5.26 -0.90 -17.63
CA ASP A 68 -4.46 0.23 -17.13
C ASP A 68 -5.27 1.12 -16.20
N GLU A 69 -6.51 1.43 -16.60
CA GLU A 69 -7.45 2.17 -15.75
C GLU A 69 -7.67 1.45 -14.40
N ALA A 70 -7.92 0.15 -14.42
CA ALA A 70 -8.15 -0.62 -13.19
C ALA A 70 -6.91 -0.65 -12.28
N ASP A 71 -5.70 -0.78 -12.85
CA ASP A 71 -4.47 -0.80 -12.06
C ASP A 71 -4.14 0.57 -11.46
N ILE A 72 -4.26 1.65 -12.24
CA ILE A 72 -4.07 3.02 -11.76
C ILE A 72 -5.07 3.33 -10.64
N HIS A 73 -6.35 2.99 -10.85
CA HIS A 73 -7.38 3.16 -9.83
C HIS A 73 -7.03 2.39 -8.55
N SER A 74 -6.59 1.13 -8.68
CA SER A 74 -6.20 0.31 -7.54
C SER A 74 -5.00 0.87 -6.78
N ILE A 75 -3.99 1.39 -7.48
CA ILE A 75 -2.83 2.03 -6.86
C ILE A 75 -3.26 3.24 -6.03
N ILE A 76 -4.09 4.11 -6.60
CA ILE A 76 -4.57 5.33 -5.93
C ILE A 76 -5.47 4.97 -4.75
N GLU A 77 -6.42 4.07 -4.93
CA GLU A 77 -7.32 3.61 -3.86
C GLU A 77 -6.54 3.04 -2.68
N ASN A 78 -5.54 2.21 -2.95
CA ASN A 78 -4.70 1.62 -1.92
C ASN A 78 -3.74 2.64 -1.27
N SER A 79 -3.50 3.80 -1.89
CA SER A 79 -2.69 4.89 -1.30
C SER A 79 -3.38 5.63 -0.15
N ALA A 80 -4.68 5.39 0.05
CA ALA A 80 -5.52 6.03 1.07
C ALA A 80 -5.28 5.49 2.49
N SER A 81 -4.01 5.34 2.89
CA SER A 81 -3.61 4.83 4.20
C SER A 81 -2.63 5.74 4.90
N LEU A 82 -2.77 5.85 6.22
CA LEU A 82 -1.92 6.65 7.12
C LEU A 82 -0.51 6.11 7.28
N THR A 83 -0.27 4.86 6.84
CA THR A 83 0.96 4.13 7.13
C THR A 83 1.63 3.66 5.85
N TYR A 84 1.05 2.61 5.29
CA TYR A 84 1.48 1.88 4.11
C TYR A 84 0.23 1.57 3.31
N SER A 85 0.42 1.31 2.01
CA SER A 85 -0.68 0.97 1.12
C SER A 85 -1.59 -0.10 1.73
N LEU A 86 -2.91 0.05 1.57
CA LEU A 86 -3.90 -0.94 2.02
C LEU A 86 -3.62 -2.33 1.45
N GLN A 87 -2.88 -2.40 0.34
CA GLN A 87 -2.41 -3.63 -0.28
C GLN A 87 -1.47 -4.43 0.63
N VAL A 88 -0.62 -3.79 1.45
CA VAL A 88 0.43 -4.50 2.21
C VAL A 88 -0.16 -5.39 3.33
N GLN A 89 -1.35 -5.05 3.84
CA GLN A 89 -2.09 -5.82 4.86
C GLN A 89 -1.21 -6.32 6.03
N PRO A 90 -0.84 -5.46 7.00
CA PRO A 90 -0.02 -5.86 8.13
C PRO A 90 -0.65 -6.98 8.97
N THR A 91 0.20 -7.83 9.52
CA THR A 91 -0.15 -8.75 10.60
C THR A 91 0.11 -8.10 11.95
N ARG A 92 -0.95 -7.77 12.69
CA ARG A 92 -0.86 -7.23 14.06
C ARG A 92 -0.37 -8.33 15.00
N LEU A 93 0.79 -8.14 15.62
CA LEU A 93 1.35 -9.07 16.62
C LEU A 93 1.04 -8.66 18.07
N LEU A 94 0.93 -7.36 18.31
CA LEU A 94 0.62 -6.80 19.62
C LEU A 94 -0.15 -5.50 19.45
N GLU A 95 -1.15 -5.28 20.29
CA GLU A 95 -1.84 -4.00 20.47
C GLU A 95 -2.05 -3.75 21.97
N LEU A 96 -1.62 -2.58 22.44
CA LEU A 96 -1.74 -2.15 23.82
C LEU A 96 -2.90 -1.16 23.95
N ASN A 97 -3.91 -1.54 24.73
CA ASN A 97 -5.16 -0.77 24.85
C ASN A 97 -4.97 0.63 25.47
N ASN A 98 -4.00 0.81 26.36
CA ASN A 98 -3.90 2.03 27.18
C ASN A 98 -2.88 3.05 26.64
N ASP A 99 -1.92 2.59 25.84
CA ASP A 99 -0.84 3.43 25.30
C ASP A 99 -0.82 3.47 23.77
N HIS A 100 -1.79 2.80 23.12
CA HIS A 100 -1.88 2.62 21.67
C HIS A 100 -0.61 2.03 21.01
N GLY A 101 0.24 1.38 21.81
CA GLY A 101 1.43 0.71 21.31
C GLY A 101 1.07 -0.49 20.45
N ALA A 102 1.74 -0.68 19.32
CA ALA A 102 1.50 -1.78 18.42
C ALA A 102 2.80 -2.33 17.82
N ILE A 103 2.76 -3.61 17.46
CA ILE A 103 3.74 -4.23 16.57
C ILE A 103 3.01 -4.76 15.35
N ASP A 104 3.32 -4.19 14.19
CA ASP A 104 2.77 -4.57 12.90
C ASP A 104 3.85 -5.25 12.05
N GLY A 105 3.58 -6.47 11.60
CA GLY A 105 4.47 -7.24 10.73
C GLY A 105 4.07 -7.17 9.26
N TYR A 106 5.03 -6.91 8.38
CA TYR A 106 4.82 -6.79 6.94
C TYR A 106 5.70 -7.82 6.21
N PRO A 107 5.14 -8.68 5.36
CA PRO A 107 5.93 -9.59 4.54
C PRO A 107 6.94 -8.82 3.69
N GLN A 108 8.17 -9.34 3.60
CA GLN A 108 9.25 -8.69 2.85
C GLN A 108 8.84 -8.34 1.42
N ASP A 109 8.29 -9.30 0.69
CA ASP A 109 7.98 -9.13 -0.73
C ASP A 109 6.88 -8.09 -0.96
N MET A 110 5.91 -7.98 -0.05
CA MET A 110 4.88 -6.94 -0.10
C MET A 110 5.46 -5.55 0.16
N PHE A 111 6.46 -5.44 1.03
CA PHE A 111 7.17 -4.18 1.26
C PHE A 111 8.04 -3.78 0.08
N ILE A 112 8.68 -4.74 -0.58
CA ILE A 112 9.42 -4.52 -1.83
C ILE A 112 8.46 -3.99 -2.90
N ASP A 113 7.31 -4.64 -3.11
CA ASP A 113 6.29 -4.17 -4.06
C ASP A 113 5.78 -2.76 -3.69
N TYR A 114 5.53 -2.51 -2.41
CA TYR A 114 5.07 -1.20 -1.92
C TYR A 114 6.04 -0.08 -2.28
N TYR A 115 7.32 -0.20 -1.90
CA TYR A 115 8.29 0.86 -2.18
C TYR A 115 8.44 1.08 -3.69
N ASN A 116 8.53 0.02 -4.48
CA ASN A 116 8.67 0.15 -5.93
C ASN A 116 7.40 0.67 -6.63
N THR A 117 6.22 0.52 -6.02
CA THR A 117 4.95 1.07 -6.52
C THR A 117 4.75 2.53 -6.11
N TYR A 118 5.11 2.92 -4.89
CA TYR A 118 4.73 4.23 -4.30
C TYR A 118 5.86 5.24 -4.18
N THR A 119 7.01 4.96 -4.79
CA THR A 119 8.14 5.90 -4.88
C THR A 119 8.73 5.88 -6.28
N PRO A 120 9.45 6.92 -6.73
CA PRO A 120 10.04 6.93 -8.06
C PRO A 120 11.30 6.05 -8.16
N GLU A 121 12.08 5.88 -7.09
CA GLU A 121 13.29 5.07 -7.16
C GLU A 121 12.99 3.56 -7.23
N THR A 122 13.99 2.78 -7.62
CA THR A 122 13.96 1.31 -7.56
C THR A 122 14.61 0.86 -6.25
N TYR A 123 13.89 0.10 -5.44
CA TYR A 123 14.33 -0.38 -4.15
C TYR A 123 14.51 -1.90 -4.16
N GLN A 124 15.71 -2.36 -3.80
CA GLN A 124 15.96 -3.74 -3.40
C GLN A 124 15.75 -3.90 -1.90
N LEU A 125 15.78 -5.15 -1.43
CA LEU A 125 15.63 -5.48 -0.01
C LEU A 125 16.57 -4.65 0.89
N GLN A 126 17.85 -4.55 0.53
CA GLN A 126 18.82 -3.85 1.37
C GLN A 126 18.54 -2.34 1.42
N ASP A 127 18.11 -1.74 0.30
CA ASP A 127 17.75 -0.32 0.24
C ASP A 127 16.56 -0.01 1.19
N ILE A 128 15.61 -0.93 1.31
CA ILE A 128 14.47 -0.77 2.23
C ILE A 128 14.91 -0.92 3.69
N ILE A 129 15.77 -1.91 3.99
CA ILE A 129 16.36 -2.07 5.33
C ILE A 129 17.08 -0.79 5.73
N ASP A 130 17.88 -0.22 4.84
CA ASP A 130 18.67 0.98 5.09
C ASP A 130 17.77 2.22 5.20
N LYS A 131 16.78 2.38 4.30
CA LYS A 131 15.83 3.50 4.33
C LYS A 131 15.02 3.56 5.63
N LEU A 132 14.68 2.40 6.19
CA LEU A 132 13.91 2.28 7.42
C LEU A 132 14.78 2.33 8.69
N ASP A 133 16.11 2.31 8.55
CA ASP A 133 17.05 2.07 9.64
C ASP A 133 16.65 0.82 10.45
N ALA A 134 16.31 -0.26 9.72
CA ALA A 134 15.74 -1.46 10.32
C ALA A 134 16.82 -2.32 10.98
N GLU A 135 16.68 -2.57 12.28
CA GLU A 135 17.58 -3.46 12.99
C GLU A 135 17.37 -4.92 12.55
N LYS A 136 18.42 -5.50 11.99
CA LYS A 136 18.38 -6.86 11.45
C LYS A 136 18.53 -7.90 12.56
N THR A 137 17.68 -8.92 12.51
CA THR A 137 17.72 -10.05 13.44
C THR A 137 17.53 -11.40 12.73
N SER A 138 18.01 -12.46 13.37
CA SER A 138 17.78 -13.85 12.96
C SER A 138 16.65 -14.53 13.75
N ASP A 139 16.15 -13.85 14.79
CA ASP A 139 15.01 -14.31 15.57
C ASP A 139 13.71 -14.20 14.77
N SER A 140 12.78 -15.13 15.03
CA SER A 140 11.39 -14.99 14.58
C SER A 140 10.64 -14.12 15.57
N ILE A 141 10.26 -12.91 15.15
CA ILE A 141 9.48 -11.97 15.97
C ILE A 141 8.04 -12.49 16.12
N ARG A 142 7.51 -13.16 15.09
CA ARG A 142 6.20 -13.85 15.15
C ARG A 142 6.12 -14.90 16.24
N SER A 143 7.26 -15.45 16.67
CA SER A 143 7.33 -16.50 17.68
C SER A 143 7.60 -15.96 19.09
N PHE A 144 7.69 -14.64 19.28
CA PHE A 144 7.90 -14.05 20.59
C PHE A 144 6.67 -14.23 21.48
N SER A 145 6.91 -14.46 22.77
CA SER A 145 5.84 -14.40 23.77
C SER A 145 5.30 -12.98 23.87
N GLN A 146 4.08 -12.86 24.39
CA GLN A 146 3.44 -11.57 24.60
C GLN A 146 4.29 -10.64 25.48
N ASP A 147 4.90 -11.15 26.56
CA ASP A 147 5.78 -10.36 27.43
C ASP A 147 7.02 -9.82 26.69
N LYS A 148 7.61 -10.63 25.79
CA LYS A 148 8.76 -10.19 25.00
C LYS A 148 8.37 -9.14 23.96
N LEU A 149 7.18 -9.25 23.37
CA LEU A 149 6.62 -8.21 22.49
C LEU A 149 6.34 -6.91 23.24
N ILE A 150 5.78 -6.99 24.46
CA ILE A 150 5.54 -5.81 25.32
C ILE A 150 6.86 -5.12 25.67
N GLN A 151 7.86 -5.90 26.08
CA GLN A 151 9.19 -5.37 26.36
C GLN A 151 9.77 -4.66 25.12
N LEU A 152 9.64 -5.26 23.94
CA LEU A 152 10.14 -4.69 22.70
C LEU A 152 9.52 -3.31 22.39
N VAL A 153 8.21 -3.14 22.60
CA VAL A 153 7.53 -1.83 22.46
C VAL A 153 8.12 -0.80 23.43
N ASN A 154 8.29 -1.18 24.69
CA ASN A 154 8.80 -0.29 25.74
C ASN A 154 10.25 0.13 25.50
N ASP A 155 11.10 -0.80 25.06
CA ASP A 155 12.53 -0.58 24.87
C ASP A 155 12.84 0.27 23.62
N LYS A 156 12.12 0.02 22.52
CA LYS A 156 12.46 0.62 21.21
C LYS A 156 11.95 2.04 21.05
N LYS A 157 10.89 2.49 21.76
CA LYS A 157 10.21 3.80 21.61
C LYS A 157 9.74 4.20 20.19
N LYS A 158 10.26 3.64 19.10
CA LYS A 158 9.78 3.64 17.72
C LYS A 158 10.91 3.05 16.89
N GLY A 159 10.62 2.11 16.00
CA GLY A 159 11.67 1.60 15.13
C GLY A 159 11.23 0.46 14.26
N TRP A 160 12.15 0.06 13.39
CA TRP A 160 11.97 -1.04 12.47
C TRP A 160 12.89 -2.19 12.83
N LEU A 161 12.37 -3.41 12.67
CA LEU A 161 13.15 -4.63 12.70
C LEU A 161 12.98 -5.36 11.38
N TYR A 162 14.03 -6.02 10.93
CA TYR A 162 13.96 -6.96 9.83
C TYR A 162 14.36 -8.35 10.31
N SER A 163 13.41 -9.28 10.33
CA SER A 163 13.69 -10.68 10.64
C SER A 163 14.03 -11.43 9.37
N THR A 164 15.29 -11.89 9.29
CA THR A 164 15.75 -12.77 8.22
C THR A 164 15.05 -14.14 8.23
N LYS A 165 14.64 -14.61 9.42
CA LYS A 165 13.94 -15.89 9.59
C LYS A 165 12.49 -15.80 9.14
N ASP A 166 11.79 -14.72 9.52
CA ASP A 166 10.40 -14.53 9.13
C ASP A 166 10.26 -13.97 7.70
N LYS A 167 11.36 -13.46 7.12
CA LYS A 167 11.37 -12.67 5.87
C LYS A 167 10.31 -11.57 5.93
N ALA A 168 10.39 -10.76 6.98
CA ALA A 168 9.39 -9.75 7.28
C ALA A 168 10.01 -8.55 8.01
N PHE A 169 9.42 -7.38 7.74
CA PHE A 169 9.66 -6.16 8.50
C PHE A 169 8.67 -6.07 9.65
N TYR A 170 9.10 -5.53 10.78
CA TYR A 170 8.23 -5.26 11.93
C TYR A 170 8.39 -3.81 12.34
N GLU A 171 7.27 -3.11 12.38
CA GLU A 171 7.22 -1.76 12.89
C GLU A 171 6.80 -1.80 14.36
N VAL A 172 7.63 -1.21 15.19
CA VAL A 172 7.34 -1.01 16.61
C VAL A 172 6.89 0.42 16.79
N VAL A 173 5.64 0.61 17.23
CA VAL A 173 5.04 1.92 17.47
C VAL A 173 4.64 1.98 18.95
N PRO A 174 5.19 2.85 19.80
CA PRO A 174 4.81 2.90 21.23
C PRO A 174 3.55 3.74 21.48
N GLY A 175 2.74 3.98 20.45
CA GLY A 175 1.72 5.02 20.45
C GLY A 175 0.81 4.94 19.23
N GLY A 176 -0.35 5.60 19.32
CA GLY A 176 -1.31 5.62 18.24
C GLY A 176 -0.75 6.41 17.06
N ARG A 177 -1.09 6.00 15.85
CA ARG A 177 -0.83 6.82 14.67
C ARG A 177 -1.95 7.85 14.58
N GLY A 178 -1.64 9.09 14.94
CA GLY A 178 -2.59 10.18 14.87
C GLY A 178 -3.03 10.51 13.44
N GLY A 179 -4.19 11.16 13.34
CA GLY A 179 -4.72 11.76 12.11
C GLY A 179 -5.73 10.87 11.39
N ALA A 180 -6.93 11.39 11.11
CA ALA A 180 -7.82 10.80 10.13
C ALA A 180 -7.55 11.50 8.79
N MET A 181 -7.28 10.72 7.74
CA MET A 181 -7.29 11.29 6.39
C MET A 181 -8.74 11.31 5.89
N PRO A 182 -9.20 12.42 5.30
CA PRO A 182 -10.46 12.43 4.58
C PRO A 182 -10.43 11.34 3.50
N PRO A 183 -11.53 10.58 3.33
CA PRO A 183 -11.64 9.64 2.23
C PRO A 183 -11.54 10.40 0.90
N MET A 184 -10.85 9.79 -0.07
CA MET A 184 -10.67 10.34 -1.40
C MET A 184 -11.68 9.75 -2.38
N GLU A 185 -12.09 10.55 -3.35
CA GLU A 185 -12.88 10.12 -4.50
C GLU A 185 -12.00 10.24 -5.76
N ILE A 186 -11.88 9.13 -6.48
CA ILE A 186 -11.08 9.03 -7.71
C ILE A 186 -12.01 9.39 -8.88
N PRO A 187 -11.65 10.36 -9.74
CA PRO A 187 -12.51 10.75 -10.87
C PRO A 187 -12.57 9.65 -11.93
N SER A 188 -13.53 9.79 -12.86
CA SER A 188 -13.64 8.89 -14.01
C SER A 188 -12.34 8.88 -14.82
N PRO A 189 -11.93 7.75 -15.42
CA PRO A 189 -10.80 7.71 -16.34
C PRO A 189 -10.85 8.74 -17.47
N ASP A 190 -12.06 9.15 -17.88
CA ASP A 190 -12.26 10.21 -18.89
C ASP A 190 -11.77 11.59 -18.44
N ASP A 191 -11.63 11.81 -17.13
CA ASP A 191 -11.16 13.06 -16.53
C ASP A 191 -9.65 13.03 -16.19
N TRP A 192 -8.96 11.93 -16.49
CA TRP A 192 -7.53 11.80 -16.25
C TRP A 192 -6.74 12.52 -17.35
N VAL A 193 -5.62 13.15 -16.97
CA VAL A 193 -4.72 13.78 -17.95
C VAL A 193 -3.71 12.76 -18.39
N ILE A 194 -3.76 12.35 -19.66
CA ILE A 194 -2.83 11.40 -20.25
C ILE A 194 -1.77 12.18 -21.04
N ASN A 195 -0.52 12.06 -20.62
CA ASN A 195 0.66 12.58 -21.30
C ASN A 195 1.40 11.43 -22.02
N ASP A 196 2.46 11.77 -22.76
CA ASP A 196 3.26 10.78 -23.50
C ASP A 196 3.81 9.66 -22.60
N ASP A 197 4.27 9.98 -21.40
CA ASP A 197 4.95 9.07 -20.47
C ASP A 197 4.28 8.94 -19.09
N SER A 198 3.18 9.66 -18.86
CA SER A 198 2.55 9.76 -17.53
C SER A 198 1.03 9.90 -17.58
N VAL A 199 0.38 9.50 -16.49
CA VAL A 199 -1.05 9.73 -16.22
C VAL A 199 -1.17 10.56 -14.95
N GLU A 200 -1.84 11.70 -15.04
CA GLU A 200 -2.16 12.52 -13.89
C GLU A 200 -3.62 12.31 -13.45
N VAL A 201 -3.80 12.04 -12.16
CA VAL A 201 -5.12 11.86 -11.54
C VAL A 201 -5.24 12.79 -10.35
N THR A 202 -6.20 13.71 -10.40
CA THR A 202 -6.51 14.60 -9.28
C THR A 202 -7.77 14.10 -8.57
N THR A 203 -7.62 13.63 -7.34
CA THR A 203 -8.73 13.17 -6.50
C THR A 203 -9.43 14.35 -5.82
N THR A 204 -10.66 14.14 -5.36
CA THR A 204 -11.39 15.07 -4.49
C THR A 204 -11.60 14.51 -3.10
N ILE A 205 -11.91 15.36 -2.13
CA ILE A 205 -12.42 14.89 -0.84
C ILE A 205 -13.83 14.34 -1.06
N GLN A 206 -14.08 13.10 -0.64
CA GLN A 206 -15.34 12.41 -0.86
C GLN A 206 -16.52 13.26 -0.38
N GLY A 207 -17.52 13.42 -1.26
CA GLY A 207 -18.71 14.23 -0.96
C GLY A 207 -18.50 15.74 -1.12
N THR A 208 -17.39 16.17 -1.70
CA THR A 208 -17.10 17.58 -2.02
C THR A 208 -16.55 17.69 -3.45
N SER A 209 -16.47 18.92 -3.98
CA SER A 209 -15.73 19.24 -5.20
C SER A 209 -14.31 19.75 -4.91
N GLU A 210 -13.84 19.67 -3.66
CA GLU A 210 -12.53 20.19 -3.29
C GLU A 210 -11.45 19.21 -3.74
N PRO A 211 -10.48 19.66 -4.57
CA PRO A 211 -9.38 18.80 -5.00
C PRO A 211 -8.48 18.49 -3.79
N TYR A 212 -8.03 17.24 -3.70
CA TYR A 212 -7.33 16.73 -2.53
C TYR A 212 -5.89 16.34 -2.83
N ARG A 213 -5.67 15.38 -3.73
CA ARG A 213 -4.33 14.90 -4.09
C ARG A 213 -4.20 14.78 -5.59
N ARG A 214 -3.05 15.19 -6.11
CA ARG A 214 -2.62 14.92 -7.47
C ARG A 214 -1.59 13.81 -7.46
N PHE A 215 -1.88 12.75 -8.22
CA PHE A 215 -0.98 11.64 -8.49
C PHE A 215 -0.44 11.76 -9.90
N VAL A 216 0.85 11.58 -10.08
CA VAL A 216 1.49 11.34 -11.38
C VAL A 216 1.96 9.90 -11.39
N LEU A 217 1.43 9.10 -12.30
CA LEU A 217 1.79 7.69 -12.46
C LEU A 217 2.52 7.46 -13.78
N LYS A 218 3.52 6.59 -13.77
CA LYS A 218 4.28 6.18 -14.96
C LYS A 218 4.31 4.67 -15.10
N ARG A 219 4.57 4.16 -16.31
CA ARG A 219 4.76 2.73 -16.55
C ARG A 219 5.91 2.21 -15.67
N ASN A 220 5.71 1.04 -15.08
CA ASN A 220 6.67 0.46 -14.16
C ASN A 220 7.57 -0.55 -14.88
N HIS A 221 8.75 -0.07 -15.29
CA HIS A 221 9.82 -0.89 -15.86
C HIS A 221 10.95 -1.16 -14.85
N LYS A 222 10.65 -1.08 -13.55
CA LYS A 222 11.67 -1.21 -12.51
C LYS A 222 12.11 -2.66 -12.33
N GLU A 223 13.43 -2.85 -12.42
CA GLU A 223 14.06 -4.15 -12.23
C GLU A 223 14.50 -4.38 -10.78
N TYR A 224 13.63 -5.03 -9.99
CA TYR A 224 13.91 -5.42 -8.61
C TYR A 224 13.68 -6.91 -8.35
N LYS A 225 14.41 -7.46 -7.38
CA LYS A 225 14.33 -8.87 -6.97
C LYS A 225 13.31 -9.05 -5.84
N GLY A 226 12.67 -10.22 -5.82
CA GLY A 226 11.57 -10.49 -4.90
C GLY A 226 10.28 -9.84 -5.38
N GLY A 227 9.39 -9.52 -4.44
CA GLY A 227 8.07 -9.03 -4.77
C GLY A 227 7.09 -10.16 -5.11
N THR A 228 5.81 -9.86 -5.01
CA THR A 228 4.69 -10.79 -5.25
C THR A 228 3.69 -10.26 -6.26
N HIS A 229 3.50 -8.94 -6.30
CA HIS A 229 2.49 -8.25 -7.06
C HIS A 229 3.10 -6.99 -7.69
N LYS A 230 4.03 -7.19 -8.62
CA LYS A 230 4.62 -6.08 -9.37
C LYS A 230 3.54 -5.35 -10.17
N THR A 231 3.33 -4.09 -9.85
CA THR A 231 2.34 -3.22 -10.49
C THR A 231 2.83 -2.78 -11.87
N ARG A 232 1.90 -2.57 -12.82
CA ARG A 232 2.24 -2.07 -14.17
C ARG A 232 2.51 -0.56 -14.21
N PHE A 233 2.17 0.14 -13.13
CA PHE A 233 2.43 1.57 -12.93
C PHE A 233 3.04 1.81 -11.56
N TYR A 234 3.81 2.87 -11.42
CA TYR A 234 4.28 3.38 -10.13
C TYR A 234 3.89 4.85 -9.97
N VAL A 235 3.81 5.31 -8.73
CA VAL A 235 3.58 6.71 -8.37
C VAL A 235 4.92 7.44 -8.44
N ASP A 236 5.06 8.29 -9.45
CA ASP A 236 6.22 9.14 -9.65
C ASP A 236 6.21 10.33 -8.69
N SER A 237 5.03 10.93 -8.51
CA SER A 237 4.82 11.94 -7.48
C SER A 237 3.38 11.93 -6.94
N MET A 238 3.25 12.36 -5.68
CA MET A 238 1.97 12.60 -5.02
C MET A 238 2.09 13.89 -4.21
N GLU A 239 1.18 14.83 -4.45
CA GLU A 239 1.14 16.10 -3.72
C GLU A 239 -0.29 16.50 -3.39
N PHE A 240 -0.46 17.36 -2.39
CA PHE A 240 -1.76 17.98 -2.15
C PHE A 240 -2.09 18.90 -3.33
N ALA A 241 -3.30 18.75 -3.87
CA ALA A 241 -3.79 19.68 -4.86
C ALA A 241 -3.91 21.05 -4.16
N LYS A 242 -3.23 22.07 -4.70
CA LYS A 242 -3.32 23.42 -4.16
C LYS A 242 -4.73 23.95 -4.41
N SER A 243 -5.35 24.50 -3.36
CA SER A 243 -6.54 25.33 -3.47
C SER A 243 -6.20 26.75 -3.92
#